data_AF-A0A2N9Y4I9-F1
#
_entry.id   AF-A0A2N9Y4I9-F1
#
_cell.length_a   1.000
_cell.length_b   1.000
_cell.length_c   1.000
_cell.angle_alpha   90.00
_cell.angle_beta   90.00
_cell.angle_gamma   90.00
#
_symmetry.space_group_name_H-M   'P 1'
#
loop_
_entity.id
_entity.type
_entity.pdbx_description
1 polymer ?
#
loop_
_entity_poly.entity_id
_entity_poly.type
_entity_poly.pdbx_seq_one_letter_code
_entity_poly.pdbx_strand_id
1 'polypeptide(L)'
;MQKIFIATIFIICQLISYSALALTLAPSPPIHKVKISDFVEKFNTLNKQYRYNLKPIKKNEKSLSEYDLAPNIYLTMYSEFELVTRLKITCDRFANNKSAGMKKCQQSIQLISEAFDPDFEFSDFERNTVCEPTDETNSCSYEFNDVRYTQEYDLDHQSLRFIISPRLGASAYTNY
;
A
#
# COMPACT_ATOMS: atom_id res chain seq x y z
N MET A 1 22.61 57.97 -30.58
CA MET A 1 21.60 57.60 -29.58
C MET A 1 20.80 56.39 -30.09
N GLN A 2 21.32 55.17 -30.27
CA GLN A 2 21.80 54.19 -29.27
C GLN A 2 21.00 54.13 -27.95
N LYS A 3 19.67 54.28 -28.01
CA LYS A 3 18.79 54.11 -26.82
C LYS A 3 17.53 53.27 -27.07
N ILE A 4 17.42 52.54 -28.18
CA ILE A 4 16.18 51.80 -28.51
C ILE A 4 16.35 50.27 -28.45
N PHE A 5 17.58 49.75 -28.37
CA PHE A 5 17.83 48.30 -28.45
C PHE A 5 18.05 47.55 -27.12
N ILE A 6 17.87 48.20 -25.97
CA ILE A 6 18.10 47.57 -24.65
C ILE A 6 16.78 47.28 -23.92
N ALA A 7 15.70 48.02 -24.22
CA ALA A 7 14.43 47.86 -23.51
C ALA A 7 13.64 46.61 -23.92
N THR A 8 13.82 46.12 -25.16
CA THR A 8 13.09 44.94 -25.67
C THR A 8 13.68 43.60 -25.23
N ILE A 9 14.95 43.54 -24.83
CA ILE A 9 15.59 42.30 -24.34
C ILE A 9 15.19 42.01 -22.87
N PHE A 10 14.95 43.05 -22.07
CA PHE A 10 14.60 42.89 -20.65
C PHE A 10 13.17 42.35 -20.43
N ILE A 11 12.25 42.60 -21.37
CA ILE A 11 10.84 42.19 -21.23
C ILE A 11 10.66 40.70 -21.54
N ILE A 12 11.48 40.12 -22.42
CA ILE A 12 11.43 38.69 -22.76
C ILE A 12 12.04 37.84 -21.65
N CYS A 13 13.09 38.32 -20.96
CA CYS A 13 13.67 37.60 -19.81
C CYS A 13 12.74 37.53 -18.59
N GLN A 14 11.83 38.50 -18.40
CA GLN A 14 10.87 38.43 -17.30
C GLN A 14 9.67 37.51 -17.59
N LEU A 15 9.42 37.14 -18.85
CA LEU A 15 8.35 36.19 -19.21
C LEU A 15 8.81 34.72 -19.15
N ILE A 16 10.12 34.45 -19.20
CA ILE A 16 10.67 33.09 -19.09
C ILE A 16 10.87 32.68 -17.62
N SER A 17 10.93 33.64 -16.68
CA SER A 17 11.06 33.34 -15.25
C SER A 17 9.76 32.86 -14.56
N TYR A 18 8.62 32.88 -15.26
CA TYR A 18 7.35 32.36 -14.72
C TYR A 18 7.00 30.95 -15.20
N SER A 19 7.88 30.30 -15.96
CA SER A 19 7.63 28.99 -16.58
C SER A 19 8.44 27.86 -15.94
N ALA A 20 8.68 27.89 -14.63
CA ALA A 20 9.44 26.84 -13.95
C ALA A 20 8.90 26.45 -12.57
N LEU A 21 7.64 26.74 -12.27
CA LEU A 21 6.94 26.09 -11.17
C LEU A 21 5.63 25.50 -11.69
N ALA A 22 5.76 24.58 -12.66
CA ALA A 22 4.84 23.45 -12.65
C ALA A 22 5.08 22.76 -11.31
N LEU A 23 4.29 23.12 -10.29
CA LEU A 23 4.16 22.29 -9.10
C LEU A 23 3.70 20.94 -9.65
N THR A 24 4.65 20.02 -9.80
CA THR A 24 4.33 18.60 -9.73
C THR A 24 3.64 18.47 -8.38
N LEU A 25 2.32 18.37 -8.40
CA LEU A 25 1.51 17.96 -7.26
C LEU A 25 2.06 16.60 -6.85
N ALA A 26 3.04 16.61 -5.94
CA ALA A 26 3.54 15.39 -5.37
C ALA A 26 2.32 14.74 -4.69
N PRO A 27 1.97 13.49 -5.02
CA PRO A 27 0.90 12.80 -4.34
C PRO A 27 1.09 12.94 -2.84
N SER A 28 0.00 13.25 -2.13
CA SER A 28 0.08 13.51 -0.71
C SER A 28 0.58 12.25 0.00
N PRO A 29 1.57 12.38 0.90
CA PRO A 29 2.06 11.21 1.60
C PRO A 29 0.93 10.63 2.46
N PRO A 30 0.94 9.32 2.73
CA PRO A 30 -0.03 8.73 3.63
C PRO A 30 0.08 9.33 5.04
N ILE A 31 -1.02 9.33 5.79
CA ILE A 31 -1.06 9.77 7.19
C ILE A 31 -0.24 8.80 8.03
N HIS A 32 -0.53 7.50 7.90
CA HIS A 32 0.28 6.42 8.47
C HIS A 32 1.48 6.13 7.57
N LYS A 33 2.67 6.53 8.02
CA LYS A 33 3.90 6.48 7.22
C LYS A 33 4.79 5.34 7.68
N VAL A 34 4.94 4.33 6.81
CA VAL A 34 5.85 3.20 7.04
C VAL A 34 6.85 3.16 5.90
N LYS A 35 8.15 3.19 6.22
CA LYS A 35 9.19 2.99 5.20
C LYS A 35 9.21 1.52 4.79
N ILE A 36 9.51 1.27 3.51
CA ILE A 36 9.66 -0.09 2.98
C ILE A 36 10.71 -0.87 3.78
N SER A 37 11.85 -0.24 4.11
CA SER A 37 12.92 -0.87 4.91
C SER A 37 12.41 -1.37 6.25
N ASP A 38 11.65 -0.53 6.94
CA ASP A 38 11.21 -0.76 8.31
C ASP A 38 10.13 -1.85 8.32
N PHE A 39 9.21 -1.80 7.36
CA PHE A 39 8.24 -2.87 7.13
C PHE A 39 8.94 -4.22 6.86
N VAL A 40 9.92 -4.26 5.96
CA VAL A 40 10.62 -5.51 5.61
C VAL A 40 11.40 -6.08 6.80
N GLU A 41 12.10 -5.22 7.56
CA GLU A 41 12.80 -5.63 8.77
C GLU A 41 11.85 -6.19 9.82
N LYS A 42 10.74 -5.48 10.08
CA LYS A 42 9.72 -5.90 11.04
C LYS A 42 9.05 -7.21 10.62
N PHE A 43 8.62 -7.33 9.36
CA PHE A 43 8.04 -8.56 8.81
C PHE A 43 8.98 -9.75 8.99
N ASN A 44 10.24 -9.61 8.59
CA ASN A 44 11.23 -10.70 8.68
C ASN A 44 11.52 -11.09 10.14
N THR A 45 11.50 -10.12 11.06
CA THR A 45 11.68 -10.35 12.49
C THR A 45 10.50 -11.12 13.08
N LEU A 46 9.27 -10.64 12.85
CA LEU A 46 8.06 -11.30 13.33
C LEU A 46 7.89 -12.71 12.74
N ASN A 47 8.21 -12.89 11.45
CA ASN A 47 8.12 -14.20 10.79
C ASN A 47 9.00 -15.24 11.48
N LYS A 48 10.22 -14.85 11.89
CA LYS A 48 11.13 -15.70 12.66
C LYS A 48 10.59 -15.94 14.07
N GLN A 49 10.13 -14.90 14.74
CA GLN A 49 9.61 -14.97 16.11
C GLN A 49 8.42 -15.93 16.22
N TYR A 50 7.42 -15.77 15.34
CA TYR A 50 6.21 -16.60 15.34
C TYR A 50 6.37 -17.95 14.64
N ARG A 51 7.53 -18.19 14.00
CA ARG A 51 7.84 -19.43 13.28
C ARG A 51 6.78 -19.76 12.21
N TYR A 52 6.26 -18.73 11.57
CA TYR A 52 5.29 -18.91 10.49
C TYR A 52 5.92 -19.47 9.23
N ASN A 53 7.26 -19.57 9.13
CA ASN A 53 7.95 -20.23 8.01
C ASN A 53 7.52 -19.68 6.64
N LEU A 54 7.20 -18.39 6.55
CA LEU A 54 7.04 -17.70 5.27
C LEU A 54 8.43 -17.40 4.70
N LYS A 55 8.53 -17.28 3.37
CA LYS A 55 9.76 -16.82 2.74
C LYS A 55 10.05 -15.38 3.20
N PRO A 56 11.29 -15.07 3.60
CA PRO A 56 11.65 -13.71 4.01
C PRO A 56 11.62 -12.78 2.80
N ILE A 57 11.19 -11.54 3.02
CA ILE A 57 11.26 -10.50 2.01
C ILE A 57 12.71 -10.03 1.91
N LYS A 58 13.29 -10.13 0.72
CA LYS A 58 14.64 -9.62 0.44
C LYS A 58 14.50 -8.26 -0.21
N LYS A 59 15.33 -7.30 0.21
CA LYS A 59 15.46 -6.02 -0.49
C LYS A 59 15.91 -6.31 -1.92
N ASN A 60 15.08 -5.98 -2.90
CA ASN A 60 15.38 -6.20 -4.30
C ASN A 60 15.74 -4.86 -4.94
N GLU A 61 16.78 -4.83 -5.78
CA GLU A 61 17.18 -3.62 -6.52
C GLU A 61 16.27 -3.36 -7.73
N LYS A 62 15.48 -4.35 -8.14
CA LYS A 62 14.52 -4.25 -9.25
C LYS A 62 13.11 -3.95 -8.75
N SER A 63 12.41 -3.09 -9.48
CA SER A 63 11.07 -2.53 -9.24
C SER A 63 9.90 -3.50 -9.13
N LEU A 64 10.16 -4.81 -9.04
CA LEU A 64 9.11 -5.81 -8.86
C LEU A 64 8.75 -5.85 -7.39
N SER A 65 7.65 -5.21 -7.05
CA SER A 65 7.12 -5.18 -5.70
C SER A 65 6.21 -6.36 -5.37
N GLU A 66 6.37 -7.49 -6.06
CA GLU A 66 5.65 -8.73 -5.77
C GLU A 66 6.59 -9.76 -5.15
N TYR A 67 6.15 -10.34 -4.03
CA TYR A 67 6.94 -11.25 -3.21
C TYR A 67 6.18 -12.55 -2.97
N ASP A 68 6.76 -13.67 -3.40
CA ASP A 68 6.27 -15.00 -3.05
C ASP A 68 6.54 -15.30 -1.57
N LEU A 69 5.50 -15.41 -0.77
CA LEU A 69 5.64 -15.72 0.67
C LEU A 69 5.52 -17.21 0.97
N ALA A 70 4.63 -17.90 0.26
CA ALA A 70 4.41 -19.34 0.33
C ALA A 70 3.70 -19.82 -0.96
N PRO A 71 3.54 -21.13 -1.19
CA PRO A 71 2.73 -21.61 -2.32
C PRO A 71 1.34 -20.96 -2.32
N ASN A 72 1.03 -20.29 -3.43
CA ASN A 72 -0.19 -19.53 -3.68
C ASN A 72 -0.48 -18.39 -2.70
N ILE A 73 0.53 -17.85 -2.01
CA ILE A 73 0.42 -16.67 -1.16
C ILE A 73 1.45 -15.65 -1.60
N TYR A 74 0.96 -14.52 -2.13
CA TYR A 74 1.75 -13.47 -2.74
C TYR A 74 1.51 -12.15 -2.01
N LEU A 75 2.55 -11.33 -1.87
CA LEU A 75 2.45 -9.96 -1.37
C LEU A 75 2.85 -8.99 -2.48
N THR A 76 1.94 -8.11 -2.85
CA THR A 76 2.23 -6.93 -3.67
C THR A 76 2.35 -5.69 -2.78
N MET A 77 3.43 -4.93 -2.94
CA MET A 77 3.71 -3.71 -2.17
C MET A 77 3.78 -2.50 -3.08
N TYR A 78 2.84 -1.58 -2.94
CA TYR A 78 2.89 -0.31 -3.64
C TYR A 78 3.62 0.70 -2.75
N SER A 79 4.45 1.53 -3.36
CA SER A 79 5.24 2.50 -2.63
C SER A 79 5.52 3.75 -3.43
N GLU A 80 5.63 4.88 -2.73
CA GLU A 80 6.07 6.16 -3.26
C GLU A 80 7.09 6.77 -2.30
N PHE A 81 8.19 7.31 -2.80
CA PHE A 81 9.26 7.92 -1.98
C PHE A 81 9.73 7.02 -0.81
N GLU A 82 9.89 5.73 -1.08
CA GLU A 82 10.27 4.69 -0.08
C GLU A 82 9.23 4.45 1.03
N LEU A 83 8.05 5.05 0.95
CA LEU A 83 6.93 4.82 1.86
C LEU A 83 5.96 3.82 1.25
N VAL A 84 5.47 2.90 2.06
CA VAL A 84 4.42 1.96 1.67
C VAL A 84 3.11 2.73 1.52
N THR A 85 2.50 2.66 0.34
CA THR A 85 1.22 3.31 0.02
C THR A 85 0.06 2.32 -0.08
N ARG A 86 0.37 1.02 -0.30
CA ARG A 86 -0.60 -0.07 -0.21
C ARG A 86 0.12 -1.41 -0.08
N LEU A 87 -0.41 -2.32 0.72
CA LEU A 87 -0.05 -3.73 0.71
C LEU A 87 -1.26 -4.54 0.22
N LYS A 88 -1.02 -5.51 -0.67
CA LYS A 88 -2.05 -6.44 -1.14
C LYS A 88 -1.54 -7.85 -1.00
N ILE A 89 -2.20 -8.62 -0.17
CA ILE A 89 -1.95 -10.05 0.02
C ILE A 89 -2.95 -10.79 -0.84
N THR A 90 -2.47 -11.68 -1.69
CA THR A 90 -3.30 -12.51 -2.56
C THR A 90 -3.07 -13.96 -2.19
N CYS A 91 -4.15 -14.66 -1.86
CA CYS A 91 -4.17 -16.08 -1.53
C CYS A 91 -5.04 -16.83 -2.53
N ASP A 92 -4.43 -17.58 -3.44
CA ASP A 92 -5.12 -18.17 -4.59
C ASP A 92 -5.25 -19.71 -4.51
N ARG A 93 -6.33 -20.24 -5.08
CA ARG A 93 -6.50 -21.64 -5.54
C ARG A 93 -5.85 -22.70 -4.66
N PHE A 94 -6.44 -22.93 -3.48
CA PHE A 94 -6.08 -24.08 -2.63
C PHE A 94 -6.79 -25.37 -3.08
N ALA A 95 -6.46 -25.87 -4.27
CA ALA A 95 -7.18 -26.98 -4.92
C ALA A 95 -7.40 -28.22 -4.01
N ASN A 96 -6.38 -28.64 -3.26
CA ASN A 96 -6.38 -29.92 -2.54
C ASN A 96 -6.23 -29.80 -1.00
N ASN A 97 -6.01 -28.60 -0.47
CA ASN A 97 -5.80 -28.39 0.97
C ASN A 97 -6.30 -27.00 1.43
N LYS A 98 -7.57 -26.72 1.14
CA LYS A 98 -8.21 -25.42 1.41
C LYS A 98 -8.07 -24.98 2.86
N SER A 99 -8.23 -25.90 3.83
CA SER A 99 -8.13 -25.57 5.25
C SER A 99 -6.71 -25.14 5.66
N ALA A 100 -5.67 -25.93 5.34
CA ALA A 100 -4.31 -25.56 5.72
C ALA A 100 -3.81 -24.33 4.95
N GLY A 101 -4.19 -24.22 3.67
CA GLY A 101 -3.89 -23.06 2.84
C GLY A 101 -4.51 -21.77 3.40
N MET A 102 -5.81 -21.82 3.75
CA MET A 102 -6.49 -20.67 4.34
C MET A 102 -5.93 -20.30 5.71
N LYS A 103 -5.59 -21.29 6.56
CA LYS A 103 -4.89 -21.03 7.82
C LYS A 103 -3.57 -20.29 7.60
N LYS A 104 -2.80 -20.71 6.59
CA LYS A 104 -1.54 -20.04 6.22
C LYS A 104 -1.77 -18.64 5.68
N CYS A 105 -2.84 -18.44 4.90
CA CYS A 105 -3.26 -17.13 4.41
C CYS A 105 -3.57 -16.19 5.59
N GLN A 106 -4.40 -16.62 6.54
CA GLN A 106 -4.74 -15.84 7.75
C GLN A 106 -3.50 -15.51 8.58
N GLN A 107 -2.58 -16.46 8.78
CA GLN A 107 -1.29 -16.20 9.44
C GLN A 107 -0.46 -15.15 8.70
N SER A 108 -0.48 -15.17 7.37
CA SER A 108 0.24 -14.21 6.54
C SER A 108 -0.39 -12.81 6.66
N ILE A 109 -1.72 -12.74 6.66
CA ILE A 109 -2.46 -11.49 6.86
C ILE A 109 -2.13 -10.89 8.23
N GLN A 110 -2.27 -11.66 9.31
CA GLN A 110 -1.93 -11.20 10.67
C GLN A 110 -0.51 -10.63 10.73
N LEU A 111 0.46 -11.39 10.21
CA LEU A 111 1.87 -11.00 10.26
C LEU A 111 2.15 -9.71 9.49
N ILE A 112 1.57 -9.56 8.30
CA ILE A 112 1.78 -8.40 7.43
C ILE A 112 1.09 -7.17 8.00
N SER A 113 -0.14 -7.34 8.51
CA SER A 113 -0.84 -6.26 9.18
C SER A 113 -0.08 -5.81 10.43
N GLU A 114 0.38 -6.71 11.29
CA GLU A 114 1.15 -6.38 12.50
C GLU A 114 2.53 -5.76 12.18
N ALA A 115 3.16 -6.17 11.07
CA ALA A 115 4.39 -5.54 10.60
C ALA A 115 4.18 -4.11 10.08
N PHE A 116 2.95 -3.79 9.64
CA PHE A 116 2.58 -2.50 9.09
C PHE A 116 1.98 -1.54 10.13
N ASP A 117 1.09 -2.06 10.96
CA ASP A 117 0.37 -1.40 12.04
C ASP A 117 0.44 -2.33 13.28
N PRO A 118 1.35 -2.06 14.24
CA PRO A 118 1.54 -2.91 15.42
C PRO A 118 0.30 -3.03 16.31
N ASP A 119 -0.65 -2.10 16.20
CA ASP A 119 -1.89 -2.10 16.98
C ASP A 119 -3.02 -2.90 16.27
N PHE A 120 -2.75 -3.46 15.09
CA PHE A 120 -3.72 -4.28 14.38
C PHE A 120 -3.98 -5.62 15.06
N GLU A 121 -5.25 -5.88 15.38
CA GLU A 121 -5.73 -7.21 15.75
C GLU A 121 -6.69 -7.76 14.69
N PHE A 122 -6.41 -8.97 14.17
CA PHE A 122 -7.32 -9.61 13.20
C PHE A 122 -8.71 -9.85 13.80
N SER A 123 -8.79 -10.06 15.12
CA SER A 123 -10.07 -10.22 15.81
C SER A 123 -10.91 -8.94 15.81
N ASP A 124 -10.27 -7.76 15.86
CA ASP A 124 -10.97 -6.47 15.74
C ASP A 124 -11.46 -6.26 14.31
N PHE A 125 -10.68 -6.64 13.30
CA PHE A 125 -11.13 -6.65 11.92
C PHE A 125 -12.40 -7.50 11.76
N GLU A 126 -12.39 -8.75 12.23
CA GLU A 126 -13.54 -9.67 12.12
C GLU A 126 -14.80 -9.13 12.81
N ARG A 127 -14.65 -8.44 13.93
CA ARG A 127 -15.79 -7.87 14.69
C ARG A 127 -16.35 -6.59 14.08
N ASN A 128 -15.49 -5.75 13.51
CA ASN A 128 -15.85 -4.37 13.13
C ASN A 128 -15.92 -4.16 11.61
N THR A 129 -15.64 -5.19 10.81
CA THR A 129 -15.74 -5.07 9.35
C THR A 129 -17.18 -4.89 8.90
N VAL A 130 -17.37 -3.99 7.94
CA VAL A 130 -18.64 -3.79 7.21
C VAL A 130 -18.49 -4.43 5.84
N CYS A 131 -19.41 -5.31 5.48
CA CYS A 131 -19.39 -6.01 4.20
C CYS A 131 -20.43 -5.42 3.24
N GLU A 132 -19.97 -5.07 2.04
CA GLU A 132 -20.80 -4.63 0.94
C GLU A 132 -20.69 -5.66 -0.19
N PRO A 133 -21.80 -6.27 -0.62
CA PRO A 133 -21.79 -7.10 -1.81
C PRO A 133 -21.58 -6.20 -3.04
N THR A 134 -20.64 -6.57 -3.90
CA THR A 134 -20.49 -6.00 -5.25
C THR A 134 -20.87 -7.05 -6.28
N ASP A 135 -21.13 -6.66 -7.52
CA ASP A 135 -21.55 -7.57 -8.60
C ASP A 135 -20.53 -8.71 -8.87
N GLU A 136 -19.26 -8.52 -8.49
CA GLU A 136 -18.15 -9.45 -8.80
C GLU A 136 -17.40 -9.99 -7.57
N THR A 137 -17.56 -9.38 -6.39
CA THR A 137 -16.85 -9.77 -5.16
C THR A 137 -17.66 -9.46 -3.89
N ASN A 138 -17.45 -10.25 -2.84
CA ASN A 138 -17.84 -9.83 -1.49
C ASN A 138 -16.68 -9.06 -0.88
N SER A 139 -16.89 -7.77 -0.61
CA SER A 139 -15.87 -6.89 -0.04
C SER A 139 -16.24 -6.49 1.38
N CYS A 140 -15.33 -6.71 2.32
CA CYS A 140 -15.49 -6.38 3.72
C CYS A 140 -14.38 -5.41 4.12
N SER A 141 -14.72 -4.25 4.69
CA SER A 141 -13.74 -3.24 5.06
C SER A 141 -13.86 -2.79 6.51
N TYR A 142 -12.72 -2.41 7.08
CA TYR A 142 -12.57 -1.86 8.42
C TYR A 142 -11.53 -0.76 8.39
N GLU A 143 -11.78 0.34 9.10
CA GLU A 143 -10.82 1.45 9.22
C GLU A 143 -10.40 1.63 10.67
N PHE A 144 -9.09 1.70 10.89
CA PHE A 144 -8.47 1.87 12.20
C PHE A 144 -7.14 2.58 12.05
N ASN A 145 -6.80 3.48 12.97
CA ASN A 145 -5.53 4.23 12.97
C ASN A 145 -5.15 4.87 11.62
N ASP A 146 -6.12 5.48 10.93
CA ASP A 146 -5.93 6.03 9.58
C ASP A 146 -5.42 5.02 8.54
N VAL A 147 -5.71 3.74 8.75
CA VAL A 147 -5.45 2.64 7.83
C VAL A 147 -6.78 1.96 7.48
N ARG A 148 -7.02 1.76 6.19
CA ARG A 148 -8.14 0.95 5.69
C ARG A 148 -7.66 -0.46 5.42
N TYR A 149 -8.35 -1.42 6.02
CA TYR A 149 -8.23 -2.84 5.80
C TYR A 149 -9.41 -3.30 4.94
N THR A 150 -9.16 -4.06 3.89
CA THR A 150 -10.21 -4.57 3.00
C THR A 150 -9.95 -6.02 2.65
N GLN A 151 -10.95 -6.85 2.81
CA GLN A 151 -10.94 -8.26 2.43
C GLN A 151 -11.93 -8.49 1.30
N GLU A 152 -11.44 -9.00 0.18
CA GLU A 152 -12.24 -9.34 -0.99
C GLU A 152 -12.20 -10.85 -1.22
N TYR A 153 -13.37 -11.43 -1.47
CA TYR A 153 -13.50 -12.80 -1.97
C TYR A 153 -14.02 -12.79 -3.40
N ASP A 154 -13.36 -13.53 -4.27
CA ASP A 154 -13.94 -13.87 -5.58
C ASP A 154 -15.20 -14.74 -5.38
N LEU A 155 -16.18 -14.65 -6.29
CA LEU A 155 -17.49 -15.32 -6.15
C LEU A 155 -17.40 -16.84 -5.94
N ASP A 156 -16.39 -17.50 -6.50
CA ASP A 156 -16.14 -18.93 -6.34
C ASP A 156 -15.38 -19.28 -5.03
N HIS A 157 -15.04 -18.27 -4.23
CA HIS A 157 -14.29 -18.35 -2.98
C HIS A 157 -12.98 -19.13 -3.13
N GLN A 158 -12.37 -19.08 -4.31
CA GLN A 158 -11.07 -19.70 -4.60
C GLN A 158 -9.91 -18.76 -4.30
N SER A 159 -10.17 -17.45 -4.30
CA SER A 159 -9.17 -16.42 -4.03
C SER A 159 -9.62 -15.51 -2.89
N LEU A 160 -8.69 -15.16 -2.01
CA LEU A 160 -8.86 -14.12 -0.99
C LEU A 160 -7.82 -13.04 -1.25
N ARG A 161 -8.25 -11.79 -1.33
CA ARG A 161 -7.36 -10.62 -1.34
C ARG A 161 -7.54 -9.83 -0.06
N PHE A 162 -6.44 -9.52 0.62
CA PHE A 162 -6.44 -8.65 1.79
C PHE A 162 -5.58 -7.43 1.50
N ILE A 163 -6.17 -6.25 1.62
CA ILE A 163 -5.60 -4.97 1.19
C ILE A 163 -5.46 -4.08 2.40
N ILE A 164 -4.27 -3.52 2.60
CA ILE A 164 -3.97 -2.52 3.62
C ILE A 164 -3.62 -1.23 2.89
N SER A 165 -4.40 -0.19 3.11
CA SER A 165 -4.22 1.11 2.48
C SER A 165 -4.22 2.19 3.55
N PRO A 166 -3.07 2.79 3.88
CA PRO A 166 -3.02 4.02 4.65
C PRO A 166 -3.90 5.07 4.01
N ARG A 167 -4.63 5.83 4.83
CA ARG A 167 -5.33 7.01 4.35
C ARG A 167 -4.31 7.99 3.82
N LEU A 168 -4.59 8.50 2.62
CA LEU A 168 -3.83 9.59 2.04
C LEU A 168 -4.02 10.83 2.92
N GLY A 169 -2.92 11.54 3.21
CA GLY A 169 -3.02 12.83 3.88
C GLY A 169 -3.87 13.77 3.03
N ALA A 170 -4.83 14.45 3.66
CA ALA A 170 -5.55 15.52 2.98
C ALA A 170 -4.56 16.67 2.74
N SER A 171 -3.94 16.74 1.55
CA SER A 171 -3.29 17.96 1.09
C SER A 171 -4.39 18.89 0.59
N ALA A 172 -4.77 19.87 1.41
CA ALA A 172 -5.44 21.12 1.04
C ALA A 172 -6.44 21.04 -0.13
N TYR A 173 -7.65 20.52 0.14
CA TYR A 173 -8.84 20.98 -0.58
C TYR A 173 -9.61 21.93 0.33
N THR A 174 -9.10 23.16 0.42
CA THR A 174 -9.93 24.35 0.60
C THR A 174 -9.79 25.19 -0.67
N ASN A 175 -10.94 25.50 -1.27
CA ASN A 175 -11.19 26.37 -2.43
C ASN A 175 -10.92 25.69 -3.79
N TYR A 176 -11.88 25.53 -4.70
CA TYR A 176 -13.01 26.39 -5.07
C TYR A 176 -14.32 25.62 -5.22
#